data_AF-A0A8T3WIE7-F1
#
_entry.id   AF-A0A8T3WIE7-F1
#
_cell.length_a   1.000
_cell.length_b   1.000
_cell.length_c   1.000
_cell.angle_alpha   90.00
_cell.angle_beta   90.00
_cell.angle_gamma   90.00
#
_symmetry.space_group_name_H-M   'P 1'
#
loop_
_entity.id
_entity.type
_entity.pdbx_description
1 polymer ?
#
loop_
_entity_poly.entity_id
_entity_poly.type
_entity_poly.pdbx_seq_one_letter_code
_entity_poly.pdbx_strand_id
1 'polypeptide(L)'
;MRLSYFLIVFVILSFFSLNSNYANAQACDVLDHCGDGICGSTVEIENCNTCPQDCAPPNYGQPCGSCGGVIQCDGSCSVATPINYGQACGNCGTIDCSGACIGEGLCSPGSTQCSNGLYQTCLTGCGWTNAGTDADNDGADQQCEDTTCDNAPGVCDTAVSGKCIATSAEICTDNLDNDCDGLKDCQDSDCAGSISGNVKNTDNQNVADAVIDVLQGASSRYTSSTSPSGNYQINNVLCGTYNMVASAVGYIPSTQTNIYTPPVTAIIVDFIASNALVTGSTCEDDCTYAMDSIIHEECNGINGCSFNDTQAALVCDLAQPGWIRDYSATQQVECGEGAPFDKVEVKATVTCAKENLIKTTRVVNYQGRLVKIIVAVCG
;
A
#
# COMPACT_ATOMS: atom_id res chain seq x y z
N MET A 1 27.11 17.82 3.80
CA MET A 1 28.13 18.08 2.75
C MET A 1 27.93 19.48 2.22
N ARG A 2 28.74 20.43 2.70
CA ARG A 2 28.89 21.78 2.14
C ARG A 2 30.28 21.82 1.53
N LEU A 3 30.46 22.31 0.32
CA LEU A 3 31.76 22.76 -0.15
C LEU A 3 31.60 24.03 -1.00
N SER A 4 32.13 25.11 -0.45
CA SER A 4 32.31 26.44 -1.03
C SER A 4 33.72 26.55 -1.62
N TYR A 5 33.92 27.33 -2.69
CA TYR A 5 35.21 27.89 -3.12
C TYR A 5 34.93 29.27 -3.76
N PHE A 6 35.16 30.41 -3.08
CA PHE A 6 36.38 31.27 -3.12
C PHE A 6 36.86 31.59 -4.54
N LEU A 7 36.53 32.74 -5.16
CA LEU A 7 37.03 34.12 -4.96
C LEU A 7 38.54 34.28 -5.21
N ILE A 8 38.93 35.00 -6.27
CA ILE A 8 40.10 35.89 -6.31
C ILE A 8 39.80 37.05 -7.29
N VAL A 9 39.88 38.26 -6.75
CA VAL A 9 39.88 39.56 -7.40
C VAL A 9 41.34 39.97 -7.60
N PHE A 10 41.70 40.56 -8.74
CA PHE A 10 42.90 41.40 -8.84
C PHE A 10 42.57 42.70 -9.58
N VAL A 11 42.82 43.80 -8.88
CA VAL A 11 42.76 45.18 -9.35
C VAL A 11 44.19 45.73 -9.21
N ILE A 12 44.53 46.70 -10.08
CA ILE A 12 45.37 47.89 -9.82
C ILE A 12 46.70 48.02 -10.61
N LEU A 13 46.77 49.18 -11.29
CA LEU A 13 47.89 50.08 -11.63
C LEU A 13 48.76 49.88 -12.88
N SER A 14 48.47 50.77 -13.84
CA SER A 14 49.36 51.63 -14.64
C SER A 14 50.74 51.93 -14.01
N PHE A 15 51.80 52.03 -14.83
CA PHE A 15 52.59 53.26 -15.10
C PHE A 15 53.84 52.97 -15.98
N PHE A 16 53.94 53.73 -17.07
CA PHE A 16 55.12 54.35 -17.74
C PHE A 16 56.57 53.83 -17.53
N SER A 17 57.27 53.70 -18.66
CA SER A 17 58.64 54.25 -18.92
C SER A 17 58.88 54.22 -20.44
N LEU A 18 58.93 55.30 -21.23
CA LEU A 18 59.83 56.48 -21.37
C LEU A 18 61.26 56.23 -21.90
N ASN A 19 61.64 57.15 -22.82
CA ASN A 19 62.91 57.45 -23.49
C ASN A 19 63.20 56.68 -24.79
N SER A 20 63.46 57.33 -25.93
CA SER A 20 64.31 58.52 -26.18
C SER A 20 63.84 59.24 -27.47
N ASN A 21 63.48 60.53 -27.46
CA ASN A 21 64.29 61.74 -27.70
C ASN A 21 64.45 62.19 -29.17
N TYR A 22 64.09 63.48 -29.37
CA TYR A 22 64.44 64.46 -30.43
C TYR A 22 63.69 64.52 -31.79
N ALA A 23 62.90 65.62 -31.91
CA ALA A 23 62.58 66.51 -33.06
C ALA A 23 63.15 66.14 -34.46
N ASN A 24 62.51 66.38 -35.61
CA ASN A 24 61.77 67.56 -36.09
C ASN A 24 61.08 67.23 -37.44
N ALA A 25 60.24 68.14 -37.97
CA ALA A 25 59.34 68.03 -39.13
C ALA A 25 59.94 67.55 -40.48
N GLN A 26 59.12 66.85 -41.31
CA GLN A 26 58.80 67.19 -42.72
C GLN A 26 58.04 66.08 -43.48
N ALA A 27 56.92 66.49 -44.10
CA ALA A 27 56.30 66.14 -45.40
C ALA A 27 56.40 64.75 -46.08
N CYS A 28 55.27 64.44 -46.76
CA CYS A 28 54.97 63.41 -47.79
C CYS A 28 54.74 61.99 -47.24
N ASP A 29 53.68 61.26 -47.63
CA ASP A 29 53.35 60.95 -49.02
C ASP A 29 51.85 60.66 -49.25
N VAL A 30 51.42 60.95 -50.48
CA VAL A 30 50.12 60.65 -51.07
C VAL A 30 50.12 59.19 -51.51
N LEU A 31 48.94 58.54 -51.49
CA LEU A 31 48.59 57.26 -52.15
C LEU A 31 48.60 56.00 -51.25
N ASP A 32 47.48 55.69 -50.59
CA ASP A 32 46.63 54.53 -50.94
C ASP A 32 45.32 54.47 -50.09
N HIS A 33 44.21 54.69 -50.79
CA HIS A 33 42.79 54.29 -50.64
C HIS A 33 42.38 53.43 -49.41
N CYS A 34 41.37 53.75 -48.60
CA CYS A 34 40.14 54.53 -48.81
C CYS A 34 40.10 55.75 -47.86
N GLY A 35 40.56 56.90 -48.35
CA GLY A 35 40.68 58.13 -47.57
C GLY A 35 39.68 59.20 -47.98
N ASP A 36 39.06 59.76 -46.95
CA ASP A 36 38.60 61.15 -46.84
C ASP A 36 37.19 61.48 -47.33
N GLY A 37 36.21 60.80 -46.74
CA GLY A 37 35.00 61.49 -46.29
C GLY A 37 35.18 61.96 -44.86
N ILE A 38 35.95 63.03 -44.65
CA ILE A 38 36.00 63.73 -43.36
C ILE A 38 34.57 64.10 -42.95
N CYS A 39 33.97 63.34 -42.03
CA CYS A 39 33.08 63.90 -40.99
C CYS A 39 33.94 64.31 -39.80
N GLY A 40 34.90 65.17 -40.09
CA GLY A 40 35.71 65.92 -39.15
C GLY A 40 35.48 67.39 -39.38
N SER A 41 34.22 67.82 -39.31
CA SER A 41 33.91 69.16 -38.84
C SER A 41 33.11 68.98 -37.56
N THR A 42 33.54 69.67 -36.51
CA THR A 42 32.78 69.88 -35.28
C THR A 42 31.39 70.38 -35.62
N VAL A 43 30.45 69.46 -35.74
CA VAL A 43 29.02 69.77 -35.68
C VAL A 43 28.47 68.78 -34.67
N GLU A 44 28.07 69.30 -33.51
CA GLU A 44 27.09 68.62 -32.69
C GLU A 44 25.83 68.48 -33.56
N ILE A 45 25.63 67.30 -34.17
CA ILE A 45 24.39 66.97 -34.83
C ILE A 45 23.71 65.92 -33.98
N GLU A 46 22.88 66.40 -33.07
CA GLU A 46 21.71 65.67 -32.62
C GLU A 46 20.93 65.21 -33.87
N ASN A 47 20.71 63.90 -34.00
CA ASN A 47 19.86 63.21 -35.00
C ASN A 47 20.50 62.89 -36.38
N CYS A 48 21.25 61.77 -36.45
CA CYS A 48 21.58 61.09 -37.71
C CYS A 48 20.38 60.28 -38.26
N ASN A 49 19.38 60.95 -38.85
CA ASN A 49 18.31 60.30 -39.64
C ASN A 49 18.37 60.62 -41.14
N THR A 50 19.41 61.32 -41.62
CA THR A 50 19.57 61.63 -43.05
C THR A 50 21.02 61.45 -43.51
N CYS A 51 21.23 60.57 -44.49
CA CYS A 51 22.53 60.41 -45.17
C CYS A 51 22.96 61.71 -45.87
N PRO A 52 24.22 62.15 -45.73
CA PRO A 52 24.81 63.14 -46.65
C PRO A 52 24.64 62.64 -48.09
N GLN A 53 24.22 63.51 -49.00
CA GLN A 53 23.80 63.18 -50.39
C GLN A 53 24.83 62.37 -51.20
N ASP A 54 26.10 62.33 -50.78
CA ASP A 54 27.20 61.66 -51.47
C ASP A 54 27.70 60.36 -50.78
N CYS A 55 27.07 59.91 -49.68
CA CYS A 55 27.51 58.75 -48.88
C CYS A 55 26.47 57.61 -48.75
N ALA A 56 25.33 57.69 -49.45
CA ALA A 56 24.30 56.66 -49.38
C ALA A 56 24.70 55.41 -50.20
N PRO A 57 24.62 54.19 -49.64
CA PRO A 57 24.82 52.99 -50.44
C PRO A 57 23.80 52.92 -51.59
N PRO A 58 24.08 52.24 -52.73
CA PRO A 58 23.21 52.22 -53.90
C PRO A 58 21.77 51.76 -53.64
N ASN A 59 21.55 51.04 -52.54
CA ASN A 59 20.27 50.51 -52.09
C ASN A 59 19.73 51.19 -50.82
N TYR A 60 20.26 52.36 -50.44
CA TYR A 60 19.75 53.16 -49.32
C TYR A 60 18.25 53.42 -49.44
N GLY A 61 17.52 53.22 -48.34
CA GLY A 61 16.06 53.37 -48.29
C GLY A 61 15.27 52.27 -49.00
N GLN A 62 15.92 51.30 -49.65
CA GLN A 62 15.25 50.08 -50.14
C GLN A 62 14.87 49.18 -48.96
N PRO A 63 13.79 48.38 -49.09
CA PRO A 63 13.38 47.46 -48.04
C PRO A 63 14.45 46.39 -47.77
N CYS A 64 14.65 46.04 -46.51
CA CYS A 64 15.53 44.97 -46.06
C CYS A 64 14.89 44.13 -44.96
N GLY A 65 15.25 42.84 -44.93
CA GLY A 65 14.73 41.88 -43.96
C GLY A 65 13.25 41.51 -44.18
N SER A 66 12.76 40.56 -43.38
CA SER A 66 11.36 40.13 -43.37
C SER A 66 10.49 40.93 -42.38
N CYS A 67 11.13 41.79 -41.58
CA CYS A 67 10.50 42.57 -40.51
C CYS A 67 10.22 44.04 -40.89
N GLY A 68 10.23 44.36 -42.19
CA GLY A 68 9.84 45.68 -42.69
C GLY A 68 10.87 46.79 -42.48
N GLY A 69 12.16 46.45 -42.40
CA GLY A 69 13.25 47.42 -42.28
C GLY A 69 13.61 48.08 -43.62
N VAL A 70 14.45 49.12 -43.56
CA VAL A 70 15.08 49.76 -44.72
C VAL A 70 16.58 49.90 -44.52
N ILE A 71 17.33 49.92 -45.62
CA ILE A 71 18.80 49.96 -45.59
C ILE A 71 19.26 51.35 -45.13
N GLN A 72 20.07 51.36 -44.06
CA GLN A 72 20.66 52.54 -43.44
C GLN A 72 21.98 52.96 -44.10
N CYS A 73 22.52 54.10 -43.69
CA CYS A 73 23.74 54.68 -44.23
C CYS A 73 24.99 53.81 -44.05
N ASP A 74 25.06 53.02 -42.99
CA ASP A 74 26.15 52.07 -42.72
C ASP A 74 25.97 50.71 -43.42
N GLY A 75 24.93 50.59 -44.26
CA GLY A 75 24.56 49.35 -44.94
C GLY A 75 23.82 48.35 -44.05
N SER A 76 23.59 48.65 -42.77
CA SER A 76 22.78 47.81 -41.87
C SER A 76 21.29 47.99 -42.14
N CYS A 77 20.48 47.03 -41.67
CA CYS A 77 19.04 47.10 -41.79
C CYS A 77 18.44 47.79 -40.57
N SER A 78 17.58 48.81 -40.78
CA SER A 78 16.96 49.56 -39.68
C SER A 78 16.10 48.72 -38.75
N VAL A 79 15.56 47.62 -39.27
CA VAL A 79 14.92 46.56 -38.49
C VAL A 79 15.56 45.24 -38.89
N ALA A 80 16.53 44.80 -38.11
CA ALA A 80 17.15 43.50 -38.33
C ALA A 80 16.11 42.39 -38.14
N THR A 81 16.08 41.43 -39.07
CA THR A 81 15.29 40.20 -38.88
C THR A 81 16.02 39.32 -37.87
N PRO A 82 15.39 38.93 -36.75
CA PRO A 82 16.01 38.03 -35.78
C PRO A 82 16.51 36.75 -36.44
N ILE A 83 17.64 36.21 -35.98
CA ILE A 83 18.24 34.99 -36.57
C ILE A 83 17.32 33.76 -36.46
N ASN A 84 16.40 33.78 -35.50
CA ASN A 84 15.40 32.75 -35.25
C ASN A 84 14.00 33.12 -35.77
N TYR A 85 13.85 34.20 -36.55
CA TYR A 85 12.56 34.58 -37.15
C TYR A 85 11.97 33.43 -37.97
N GLY A 86 10.71 33.09 -37.70
CA GLY A 86 10.01 31.98 -38.34
C GLY A 86 10.40 30.59 -37.84
N GLN A 87 11.32 30.47 -36.89
CA GLN A 87 11.58 29.18 -36.23
C GLN A 87 10.41 28.78 -35.34
N ALA A 88 10.19 27.47 -35.21
CA ALA A 88 9.16 26.92 -34.34
C ALA A 88 9.45 27.23 -32.87
N CYS A 89 8.40 27.53 -32.12
CA CYS A 89 8.45 27.80 -30.69
C CYS A 89 7.13 27.38 -30.01
N GLY A 90 7.18 27.08 -28.70
CA GLY A 90 5.99 26.73 -27.93
C GLY A 90 5.16 25.59 -28.55
N ASN A 91 3.84 25.68 -28.41
CA ASN A 91 2.88 24.73 -28.96
C ASN A 91 2.53 25.11 -30.42
N CYS A 92 3.30 24.65 -31.41
CA CYS A 92 3.11 24.99 -32.84
C CYS A 92 3.19 26.49 -33.19
N GLY A 93 3.79 27.32 -32.34
CA GLY A 93 4.02 28.73 -32.62
C GLY A 93 5.22 28.98 -33.51
N THR A 94 5.39 30.24 -33.94
CA THR A 94 6.56 30.71 -34.68
C THR A 94 7.09 32.01 -34.08
N ILE A 95 8.39 32.24 -34.17
CA ILE A 95 9.02 33.46 -33.65
C ILE A 95 8.77 34.64 -34.59
N ASP A 96 8.27 35.74 -34.04
CA ASP A 96 8.01 37.00 -34.76
C ASP A 96 9.22 37.95 -34.77
N CYS A 97 9.02 39.14 -35.33
CA CYS A 97 10.05 40.17 -35.45
C CYS A 97 10.52 40.80 -34.13
N SER A 98 9.77 40.61 -33.04
CA SER A 98 10.17 41.03 -31.69
C SER A 98 10.96 39.94 -30.95
N GLY A 99 11.09 38.75 -31.55
CA GLY A 99 11.63 37.57 -30.89
C GLY A 99 10.61 36.86 -30.00
N ALA A 100 9.33 37.27 -30.03
CA ALA A 100 8.27 36.64 -29.27
C ALA A 100 7.70 35.42 -30.02
N CYS A 101 7.25 34.41 -29.27
CA CYS A 101 6.52 33.30 -29.85
C CYS A 101 5.06 33.71 -30.09
N ILE A 102 4.60 33.57 -31.34
CA ILE A 102 3.24 33.89 -31.75
C ILE A 102 2.55 32.68 -32.37
N GLY A 103 1.22 32.66 -32.33
CA GLY A 103 0.43 31.58 -32.93
C GLY A 103 0.53 30.25 -32.18
N GLU A 104 0.82 30.28 -30.88
CA GLU A 104 0.79 29.07 -30.05
C GLU A 104 -0.63 28.49 -29.97
N GLY A 105 -0.73 27.18 -30.15
CA GLY A 105 -1.93 26.38 -29.93
C GLY A 105 -2.10 25.98 -28.47
N LEU A 106 -3.22 25.30 -28.20
CA LEU A 106 -3.68 24.99 -26.86
C LEU A 106 -2.87 23.87 -26.18
N CYS A 107 -2.16 23.05 -26.96
CA CYS A 107 -1.46 21.87 -26.47
C CYS A 107 -0.25 21.51 -27.34
N SER A 108 0.65 20.67 -26.81
CA SER A 108 1.81 20.15 -27.54
C SER A 108 1.42 18.91 -28.35
N PRO A 109 1.80 18.76 -29.64
CA PRO A 109 1.39 17.60 -30.44
C PRO A 109 1.82 16.27 -29.80
N GLY A 110 0.90 15.31 -29.77
CA GLY A 110 1.10 14.00 -29.15
C GLY A 110 0.88 13.96 -27.64
N SER A 111 0.64 15.09 -26.97
CA SER A 111 0.19 15.08 -25.57
C SER A 111 -1.21 14.49 -25.46
N THR A 112 -1.50 13.88 -24.32
CA THR A 112 -2.80 13.31 -24.00
C THR A 112 -3.33 13.92 -22.71
N GLN A 113 -4.65 14.08 -22.59
CA GLN A 113 -5.29 14.55 -21.36
C GLN A 113 -6.67 13.92 -21.21
N CYS A 114 -7.20 14.01 -20.00
CA CYS A 114 -8.59 13.73 -19.68
C CYS A 114 -9.28 15.03 -19.30
N SER A 115 -10.33 15.40 -20.03
CA SER A 115 -11.09 16.63 -19.79
C SER A 115 -12.58 16.34 -19.81
N ASN A 116 -13.24 16.51 -18.65
CA ASN A 116 -14.66 16.21 -18.45
C ASN A 116 -15.05 14.77 -18.83
N GLY A 117 -14.19 13.78 -18.52
CA GLY A 117 -14.40 12.37 -18.86
C GLY A 117 -13.89 11.97 -20.24
N LEU A 118 -13.59 12.93 -21.12
CA LEU A 118 -13.15 12.63 -22.48
C LEU A 118 -11.63 12.54 -22.60
N TYR A 119 -11.14 11.44 -23.15
CA TYR A 119 -9.76 11.23 -23.52
C TYR A 119 -9.45 11.99 -24.81
N GLN A 120 -8.57 12.96 -24.67
CA GLN A 120 -8.19 13.85 -25.75
C GLN A 120 -6.72 13.68 -26.09
N THR A 121 -6.42 13.62 -27.39
CA THR A 121 -5.05 13.66 -27.92
C THR A 121 -4.83 14.98 -28.66
N CYS A 122 -3.66 15.57 -28.50
CA CYS A 122 -3.30 16.78 -29.20
C CYS A 122 -2.76 16.44 -30.60
N LEU A 123 -3.40 16.95 -31.64
CA LEU A 123 -2.97 16.73 -33.03
C LEU A 123 -1.82 17.66 -33.42
N THR A 124 -1.26 17.45 -34.61
CA THR A 124 -0.20 18.29 -35.21
C THR A 124 -0.61 19.75 -35.43
N GLY A 125 -1.92 20.05 -35.36
CA GLY A 125 -2.45 21.41 -35.35
C GLY A 125 -2.49 22.08 -33.97
N CYS A 126 -1.90 21.46 -32.93
CA CYS A 126 -1.89 21.94 -31.55
C CYS A 126 -3.28 22.24 -30.96
N GLY A 127 -4.25 21.41 -31.33
CA GLY A 127 -5.61 21.41 -30.78
C GLY A 127 -5.95 20.03 -30.24
N TRP A 128 -6.73 20.03 -29.16
CA TRP A 128 -7.27 18.82 -28.55
C TRP A 128 -8.37 18.21 -29.45
N THR A 129 -8.33 16.89 -29.62
CA THR A 129 -9.39 16.12 -30.26
C THR A 129 -9.74 14.92 -29.41
N ASN A 130 -11.02 14.53 -29.38
CA ASN A 130 -11.45 13.33 -28.68
C ASN A 130 -10.92 12.10 -29.43
N ALA A 131 -10.29 11.20 -28.70
CA ALA A 131 -9.69 9.98 -29.23
C ALA A 131 -10.00 8.75 -28.37
N GLY A 132 -10.80 8.92 -27.31
CA GLY A 132 -11.15 7.84 -26.41
C GLY A 132 -12.23 6.91 -26.95
N THR A 133 -12.54 5.91 -26.13
CA THR A 133 -13.59 4.92 -26.40
C THR A 133 -14.58 4.95 -25.25
N ASP A 134 -15.83 5.25 -25.58
CA ASP A 134 -16.99 5.29 -24.69
C ASP A 134 -17.94 4.18 -25.16
N ALA A 135 -17.81 2.98 -24.59
CA ALA A 135 -18.47 1.77 -25.09
C ALA A 135 -19.94 1.69 -24.66
N ASP A 136 -20.28 2.29 -23.52
CA ASP A 136 -21.60 2.27 -22.90
C ASP A 136 -22.39 3.58 -23.12
N ASN A 137 -21.75 4.63 -23.66
CA ASN A 137 -22.28 5.96 -23.95
C ASN A 137 -22.65 6.79 -22.70
N ASP A 138 -21.91 6.65 -21.59
CA ASP A 138 -22.12 7.44 -20.37
C ASP A 138 -21.40 8.82 -20.39
N GLY A 139 -20.52 9.00 -21.38
CA GLY A 139 -19.74 10.22 -21.61
C GLY A 139 -18.39 10.26 -20.89
N ALA A 140 -17.90 9.14 -20.39
CA ALA A 140 -16.50 8.91 -19.99
C ALA A 140 -15.80 7.99 -20.99
N ASP A 141 -14.52 8.25 -21.27
CA ASP A 141 -13.71 7.42 -22.15
C ASP A 141 -12.83 6.47 -21.31
N GLN A 142 -12.69 5.21 -21.74
CA GLN A 142 -11.88 4.15 -21.10
C GLN A 142 -10.48 4.61 -20.64
N GLN A 143 -9.83 5.46 -21.44
CA GLN A 143 -8.47 5.94 -21.20
C GLN A 143 -8.38 7.01 -20.09
N CYS A 144 -9.52 7.38 -19.49
CA CYS A 144 -9.65 8.37 -18.43
C CYS A 144 -10.06 7.76 -17.09
N GLU A 145 -9.42 6.65 -16.74
CA GLU A 145 -9.57 5.92 -15.47
C GLU A 145 -10.88 5.13 -15.33
N ASP A 146 -11.66 5.06 -16.40
CA ASP A 146 -12.83 4.20 -16.49
C ASP A 146 -12.44 2.73 -16.73
N THR A 147 -11.85 2.13 -15.70
CA THR A 147 -11.21 0.81 -15.77
C THR A 147 -11.80 -0.19 -14.78
N THR A 148 -12.65 0.26 -13.87
CA THR A 148 -13.22 -0.58 -12.81
C THR A 148 -14.69 -0.96 -13.06
N CYS A 149 -15.51 -0.10 -13.69
CA CYS A 149 -16.92 -0.41 -14.05
C CYS A 149 -17.21 -0.57 -15.57
N ASP A 150 -16.47 0.06 -16.46
CA ASP A 150 -16.90 0.22 -17.86
C ASP A 150 -16.18 -0.67 -18.87
N ASN A 151 -16.88 -1.65 -19.42
CA ASN A 151 -16.76 -2.04 -20.83
C ASN A 151 -17.98 -2.85 -21.30
N ALA A 152 -19.01 -2.91 -20.47
CA ALA A 152 -20.25 -3.63 -20.74
C ALA A 152 -21.37 -2.59 -20.86
N PRO A 153 -22.13 -2.58 -21.97
CA PRO A 153 -23.23 -1.65 -22.15
C PRO A 153 -24.20 -1.68 -20.94
N GLY A 154 -24.24 -0.60 -20.15
CA GLY A 154 -25.17 -0.43 -19.02
C GLY A 154 -24.60 -0.57 -17.60
N VAL A 155 -23.28 -0.45 -17.39
CA VAL A 155 -22.63 -0.48 -16.07
C VAL A 155 -21.75 0.78 -15.93
N CYS A 156 -22.01 1.68 -14.96
CA CYS A 156 -21.56 3.10 -15.01
C CYS A 156 -20.68 3.58 -13.81
N ASP A 157 -19.65 4.40 -14.08
CA ASP A 157 -18.53 4.80 -13.20
C ASP A 157 -18.83 5.77 -12.01
N THR A 158 -18.38 5.43 -10.79
CA THR A 158 -18.49 6.25 -9.57
C THR A 158 -17.47 7.41 -9.44
N ALA A 159 -16.52 7.59 -10.37
CA ALA A 159 -15.51 8.65 -10.27
C ALA A 159 -16.04 10.07 -10.55
N VAL A 160 -17.24 10.24 -11.13
CA VAL A 160 -17.87 11.55 -11.38
C VAL A 160 -19.09 11.77 -10.48
N SER A 161 -18.91 12.59 -9.44
CA SER A 161 -19.98 13.00 -8.51
C SER A 161 -21.21 13.55 -9.25
N GLY A 162 -22.32 12.81 -9.20
CA GLY A 162 -23.63 13.24 -9.71
C GLY A 162 -24.06 12.63 -11.05
N LYS A 163 -23.29 11.68 -11.61
CA LYS A 163 -23.67 10.98 -12.85
C LYS A 163 -24.07 9.52 -12.69
N CYS A 164 -23.81 8.88 -11.55
CA CYS A 164 -24.18 7.49 -11.31
C CYS A 164 -25.31 7.34 -10.30
N ILE A 165 -26.32 6.59 -10.74
CA ILE A 165 -27.34 5.99 -9.89
C ILE A 165 -27.18 4.51 -10.22
N ALA A 166 -26.72 3.68 -9.27
CA ALA A 166 -26.73 2.23 -9.42
C ALA A 166 -28.09 1.83 -10.02
N THR A 167 -28.08 1.31 -11.25
CA THR A 167 -29.33 1.14 -12.00
C THR A 167 -30.00 -0.19 -11.69
N SER A 168 -29.25 -1.13 -11.10
CA SER A 168 -29.69 -2.48 -10.79
C SER A 168 -28.91 -3.07 -9.61
N ALA A 169 -29.44 -4.16 -9.05
CA ALA A 169 -28.69 -5.01 -8.12
C ALA A 169 -27.57 -5.76 -8.86
N GLU A 170 -26.53 -6.15 -8.12
CA GLU A 170 -25.38 -6.90 -8.62
C GLU A 170 -25.77 -8.20 -9.37
N ILE A 171 -25.15 -8.44 -10.53
CA ILE A 171 -25.28 -9.70 -11.28
C ILE A 171 -24.03 -10.54 -11.01
N CYS A 172 -24.15 -11.41 -10.02
CA CYS A 172 -23.02 -12.09 -9.41
C CYS A 172 -22.25 -13.16 -10.22
N THR A 173 -22.40 -13.19 -11.55
CA THR A 173 -21.79 -14.22 -12.41
C THR A 173 -21.27 -13.70 -13.75
N ASP A 174 -21.27 -12.38 -13.98
CA ASP A 174 -20.90 -11.79 -15.27
C ASP A 174 -19.51 -11.13 -15.28
N ASN A 175 -18.78 -11.14 -14.15
CA ASN A 175 -17.48 -10.50 -13.93
C ASN A 175 -17.51 -8.98 -14.10
N LEU A 176 -18.67 -8.36 -13.90
CA LEU A 176 -18.86 -6.93 -13.86
C LEU A 176 -19.18 -6.49 -12.43
N ASP A 177 -19.10 -5.18 -12.19
CA ASP A 177 -19.46 -4.51 -10.93
C ASP A 177 -20.75 -3.74 -11.23
N ASN A 178 -21.89 -4.42 -11.26
CA ASN A 178 -23.14 -3.86 -11.80
C ASN A 178 -23.76 -2.79 -10.89
N ASP A 179 -23.40 -2.76 -9.61
CA ASP A 179 -23.81 -1.71 -8.67
C ASP A 179 -22.72 -0.66 -8.35
N CYS A 180 -21.52 -0.87 -8.89
CA CYS A 180 -20.38 0.05 -8.90
C CYS A 180 -19.86 0.41 -7.51
N ASP A 181 -19.83 -0.56 -6.60
CA ASP A 181 -19.29 -0.42 -5.24
C ASP A 181 -17.77 -0.71 -5.17
N GLY A 182 -17.19 -1.22 -6.26
CA GLY A 182 -15.77 -1.55 -6.41
C GLY A 182 -15.46 -3.03 -6.26
N LEU A 183 -16.45 -3.89 -6.03
CA LEU A 183 -16.33 -5.34 -5.97
C LEU A 183 -17.11 -5.98 -7.14
N LYS A 184 -16.84 -7.26 -7.40
CA LYS A 184 -17.42 -7.98 -8.55
C LYS A 184 -17.78 -9.38 -8.15
N ASP A 185 -18.93 -9.86 -8.62
CA ASP A 185 -19.35 -11.25 -8.46
C ASP A 185 -19.13 -11.77 -7.03
N CYS A 186 -18.37 -12.85 -6.86
CA CYS A 186 -18.13 -13.48 -5.57
C CYS A 186 -17.23 -12.74 -4.61
N GLN A 187 -16.59 -11.69 -5.08
CA GLN A 187 -15.85 -10.79 -4.20
C GLN A 187 -16.77 -9.73 -3.60
N ASP A 188 -17.98 -9.59 -4.16
CA ASP A 188 -19.01 -8.67 -3.73
C ASP A 188 -19.82 -9.19 -2.54
N SER A 189 -20.12 -8.28 -1.62
CA SER A 189 -20.95 -8.57 -0.45
C SER A 189 -22.44 -8.64 -0.77
N ASP A 190 -22.92 -7.95 -1.81
CA ASP A 190 -24.28 -8.05 -2.33
C ASP A 190 -24.54 -9.39 -3.01
N CYS A 191 -23.47 -10.09 -3.40
CA CYS A 191 -23.49 -11.47 -3.85
C CYS A 191 -23.47 -12.52 -2.75
N ALA A 192 -23.45 -12.11 -1.48
CA ALA A 192 -23.38 -13.05 -0.38
C ALA A 192 -24.68 -13.86 -0.23
N GLY A 193 -24.50 -15.17 -0.01
CA GLY A 193 -25.58 -16.12 0.24
C GLY A 193 -25.84 -16.34 1.74
N SER A 194 -26.55 -17.42 2.04
CA SER A 194 -26.72 -17.89 3.42
C SER A 194 -26.50 -19.40 3.52
N ILE A 195 -25.99 -19.84 4.66
CA ILE A 195 -25.90 -21.25 5.01
C ILE A 195 -26.83 -21.49 6.19
N SER A 196 -27.59 -22.58 6.13
CA SER A 196 -28.40 -23.04 7.26
C SER A 196 -28.29 -24.56 7.40
N GLY A 197 -28.75 -25.10 8.52
CA GLY A 197 -28.81 -26.54 8.69
C GLY A 197 -29.19 -26.95 10.10
N ASN A 198 -29.15 -28.25 10.32
CA ASN A 198 -29.40 -28.88 11.60
C ASN A 198 -28.22 -29.75 12.04
N VAL A 199 -27.95 -29.75 13.35
CA VAL A 199 -26.92 -30.56 13.97
C VAL A 199 -27.57 -31.58 14.90
N LYS A 200 -27.25 -32.85 14.67
CA LYS A 200 -27.69 -33.96 15.51
C LYS A 200 -26.53 -34.81 15.95
N ASN A 201 -26.77 -35.57 17.03
CA ASN A 201 -25.89 -36.65 17.42
C ASN A 201 -26.24 -37.97 16.69
N THR A 202 -25.42 -38.99 16.90
CA THR A 202 -25.63 -40.34 16.33
C THR A 202 -26.92 -41.02 16.77
N ASP A 203 -27.51 -40.57 17.89
CA ASP A 203 -28.81 -41.02 18.39
C ASP A 203 -30.00 -40.24 17.79
N ASN A 204 -29.72 -39.39 16.78
CA ASN A 204 -30.69 -38.54 16.09
C ASN A 204 -31.39 -37.51 17.00
N GLN A 205 -30.73 -37.11 18.08
CA GLN A 205 -31.15 -36.02 18.96
C GLN A 205 -30.49 -34.70 18.52
N ASN A 206 -31.23 -33.60 18.63
CA ASN A 206 -30.72 -32.27 18.30
C ASN A 206 -29.65 -31.84 19.30
N VAL A 207 -28.55 -31.27 18.81
CA VAL A 207 -27.47 -30.75 19.65
C VAL A 207 -27.63 -29.23 19.74
N ALA A 208 -27.94 -28.73 20.94
CA ALA A 208 -28.02 -27.31 21.25
C ALA A 208 -26.64 -26.72 21.50
N ASP A 209 -26.48 -25.42 21.23
CA ASP A 209 -25.26 -24.65 21.49
C ASP A 209 -23.99 -25.23 20.83
N ALA A 210 -24.16 -26.05 19.78
CA ALA A 210 -23.04 -26.51 18.95
C ALA A 210 -22.51 -25.33 18.13
N VAL A 211 -21.19 -25.15 18.13
CA VAL A 211 -20.50 -24.13 17.35
C VAL A 211 -20.27 -24.65 15.94
N ILE A 212 -20.58 -23.80 14.96
CA ILE A 212 -20.38 -24.05 13.54
C ILE A 212 -19.34 -23.07 13.04
N ASP A 213 -18.14 -23.57 12.76
CA ASP A 213 -17.07 -22.78 12.17
C ASP A 213 -16.95 -23.05 10.68
N VAL A 214 -16.98 -21.99 9.88
CA VAL A 214 -16.80 -22.02 8.43
C VAL A 214 -15.41 -21.52 8.11
N LEU A 215 -14.58 -22.42 7.61
CA LEU A 215 -13.15 -22.23 7.39
C LEU A 215 -12.84 -22.04 5.90
N GLN A 216 -11.97 -21.09 5.60
CA GLN A 216 -11.33 -20.97 4.28
C GLN A 216 -9.82 -21.12 4.48
N GLY A 217 -9.26 -22.25 4.05
CA GLY A 217 -7.92 -22.66 4.47
C GLY A 217 -7.88 -22.96 5.98
N ALA A 218 -6.97 -22.32 6.71
CA ALA A 218 -6.82 -22.46 8.16
C ALA A 218 -7.54 -21.36 8.97
N SER A 219 -8.23 -20.42 8.30
CA SER A 219 -8.84 -19.26 8.96
C SER A 219 -10.36 -19.45 9.11
N SER A 220 -10.89 -19.20 10.31
CA SER A 220 -12.33 -19.07 10.53
C SER A 220 -12.85 -17.79 9.91
N ARG A 221 -13.82 -17.91 9.01
CA ARG A 221 -14.45 -16.81 8.27
C ARG A 221 -15.80 -16.45 8.86
N TYR A 222 -16.57 -17.46 9.23
CA TYR A 222 -17.89 -17.30 9.80
C TYR A 222 -18.05 -18.27 10.96
N THR A 223 -18.78 -17.85 11.98
CA THR A 223 -19.13 -18.69 13.11
C THR A 223 -20.59 -18.48 13.48
N SER A 224 -21.26 -19.53 13.95
CA SER A 224 -22.64 -19.48 14.44
C SER A 224 -22.85 -20.60 15.45
N SER A 225 -23.94 -20.54 16.21
CA SER A 225 -24.30 -21.58 17.17
C SER A 225 -25.69 -22.12 16.91
N THR A 226 -25.90 -23.39 17.25
CA THR A 226 -27.22 -24.02 17.11
C THR A 226 -28.17 -23.58 18.22
N SER A 227 -29.42 -23.36 17.82
CA SER A 227 -30.56 -23.21 18.74
C SER A 227 -30.85 -24.50 19.52
N PRO A 228 -31.73 -24.48 20.55
CA PRO A 228 -32.18 -25.70 21.25
C PRO A 228 -32.81 -26.78 20.35
N SER A 229 -33.28 -26.42 19.16
CA SER A 229 -33.77 -27.38 18.16
C SER A 229 -32.67 -27.90 17.22
N GLY A 230 -31.40 -27.58 17.48
CA GLY A 230 -30.24 -27.99 16.68
C GLY A 230 -30.06 -27.19 15.38
N ASN A 231 -30.90 -26.20 15.12
CA ASN A 231 -30.85 -25.42 13.88
C ASN A 231 -29.86 -24.25 14.01
N TYR A 232 -29.09 -24.00 12.96
CA TYR A 232 -28.22 -22.83 12.83
C TYR A 232 -28.48 -22.09 11.51
N GLN A 233 -28.09 -20.82 11.47
CA GLN A 233 -28.11 -20.00 10.26
C GLN A 233 -26.92 -19.04 10.27
N ILE A 234 -26.32 -18.85 9.10
CA ILE A 234 -25.23 -17.92 8.82
C ILE A 234 -25.65 -17.11 7.60
N ASN A 235 -25.75 -15.79 7.77
CA ASN A 235 -26.11 -14.87 6.69
C ASN A 235 -24.85 -14.20 6.13
N ASN A 236 -24.98 -13.64 4.93
CA ASN A 236 -23.93 -12.88 4.25
C ASN A 236 -22.62 -13.70 4.11
N VAL A 237 -22.76 -14.95 3.69
CA VAL A 237 -21.64 -15.83 3.37
C VAL A 237 -21.21 -15.57 1.93
N LEU A 238 -20.00 -15.03 1.73
CA LEU A 238 -19.45 -14.79 0.41
C LEU A 238 -19.34 -16.10 -0.37
N CYS A 239 -19.50 -16.05 -1.69
CA CYS A 239 -19.37 -17.26 -2.48
C CYS A 239 -17.92 -17.77 -2.52
N GLY A 240 -17.81 -19.09 -2.64
CA GLY A 240 -16.54 -19.77 -2.55
C GLY A 240 -16.68 -21.21 -2.10
N THR A 241 -15.55 -21.82 -1.76
CA THR A 241 -15.50 -23.17 -1.22
C THR A 241 -14.95 -23.14 0.20
N TYR A 242 -15.68 -23.76 1.11
CA TYR A 242 -15.40 -23.76 2.53
C TYR A 242 -15.32 -25.17 3.09
N ASN A 243 -14.61 -25.31 4.20
CA ASN A 243 -14.76 -26.45 5.10
C ASN A 243 -15.62 -25.99 6.28
N MET A 244 -16.50 -26.85 6.77
CA MET A 244 -17.37 -26.56 7.90
C MET A 244 -17.11 -27.55 9.01
N VAL A 245 -16.93 -27.05 10.22
CA VAL A 245 -16.71 -27.86 11.43
C VAL A 245 -17.86 -27.59 12.39
N ALA A 246 -18.53 -28.66 12.83
CA ALA A 246 -19.49 -28.60 13.92
C ALA A 246 -18.87 -29.21 15.18
N SER A 247 -18.85 -28.45 16.27
CA SER A 247 -18.26 -28.83 17.55
C SER A 247 -19.21 -28.53 18.70
N ALA A 248 -19.20 -29.37 19.73
CA ALA A 248 -19.97 -29.16 20.94
C ALA A 248 -19.29 -29.87 22.12
N VAL A 249 -19.45 -29.34 23.33
CA VAL A 249 -18.90 -29.95 24.55
C VAL A 249 -19.44 -31.37 24.73
N GLY A 250 -18.55 -32.33 24.95
CA GLY A 250 -18.90 -33.76 25.09
C GLY A 250 -19.14 -34.49 23.75
N TYR A 251 -18.83 -33.85 22.62
CA TYR A 251 -18.90 -34.43 21.28
C TYR A 251 -17.57 -34.34 20.54
N ILE A 252 -17.28 -35.34 19.71
CA ILE A 252 -16.15 -35.30 18.78
C ILE A 252 -16.56 -34.39 17.60
N PRO A 253 -15.76 -33.36 17.26
CA PRO A 253 -16.08 -32.47 16.16
C PRO A 253 -16.25 -33.21 14.83
N SER A 254 -17.25 -32.81 14.06
CA SER A 254 -17.50 -33.34 12.72
C SER A 254 -17.10 -32.30 11.68
N THR A 255 -16.39 -32.72 10.63
CA THR A 255 -15.92 -31.82 9.56
C THR A 255 -16.50 -32.24 8.22
N GLN A 256 -17.11 -31.29 7.52
CA GLN A 256 -17.49 -31.41 6.12
C GLN A 256 -16.58 -30.54 5.27
N THR A 257 -16.11 -31.06 4.14
CA THR A 257 -15.12 -30.37 3.29
C THR A 257 -15.68 -30.04 1.93
N ASN A 258 -15.10 -29.03 1.28
CA ASN A 258 -15.44 -28.63 -0.08
C ASN A 258 -16.91 -28.23 -0.28
N ILE A 259 -17.49 -27.55 0.72
CA ILE A 259 -18.82 -26.98 0.63
C ILE A 259 -18.77 -25.76 -0.28
N TYR A 260 -19.42 -25.84 -1.43
CA TYR A 260 -19.53 -24.73 -2.37
C TYR A 260 -20.76 -23.87 -2.06
N THR A 261 -20.55 -22.57 -1.86
CA THR A 261 -21.60 -21.56 -1.72
C THR A 261 -21.72 -20.77 -3.03
N PRO A 262 -22.82 -20.93 -3.78
CA PRO A 262 -23.09 -20.11 -4.95
C PRO A 262 -23.50 -18.68 -4.57
N PRO A 263 -23.40 -17.70 -5.48
CA PRO A 263 -23.83 -16.33 -5.22
C PRO A 263 -25.33 -16.22 -4.89
N VAL A 264 -25.67 -15.28 -3.99
CA VAL A 264 -27.04 -14.89 -3.56
C VAL A 264 -27.94 -16.07 -3.16
N THR A 265 -27.36 -17.24 -2.92
CA THR A 265 -28.11 -18.49 -2.74
C THR A 265 -28.11 -18.92 -1.29
N ALA A 266 -29.25 -19.44 -0.82
CA ALA A 266 -29.34 -20.13 0.45
C ALA A 266 -29.04 -21.62 0.24
N ILE A 267 -28.04 -22.15 0.94
CA ILE A 267 -27.73 -23.58 0.95
C ILE A 267 -28.00 -24.20 2.31
N ILE A 268 -28.21 -25.53 2.31
CA ILE A 268 -28.42 -26.33 3.52
C ILE A 268 -27.23 -27.26 3.68
N VAL A 269 -26.60 -27.23 4.87
CA VAL A 269 -25.50 -28.12 5.25
C VAL A 269 -25.82 -28.75 6.60
N ASP A 270 -26.28 -30.00 6.57
CA ASP A 270 -26.68 -30.71 7.79
C ASP A 270 -25.52 -31.55 8.36
N PHE A 271 -25.37 -31.52 9.69
CA PHE A 271 -24.51 -32.44 10.43
C PHE A 271 -25.38 -33.53 11.05
N ILE A 272 -25.84 -34.44 10.19
CA ILE A 272 -26.75 -35.55 10.53
C ILE A 272 -26.23 -36.85 9.92
N ALA A 273 -26.81 -37.98 10.35
CA ALA A 273 -26.47 -39.31 9.86
C ALA A 273 -24.95 -39.57 9.87
N SER A 274 -24.32 -39.73 8.71
CA SER A 274 -22.87 -40.00 8.59
C SER A 274 -21.98 -38.84 9.06
N ASN A 275 -22.51 -37.62 9.12
CA ASN A 275 -21.79 -36.42 9.55
C ASN A 275 -22.30 -35.92 10.92
N ALA A 276 -23.16 -36.69 11.60
CA ALA A 276 -23.66 -36.38 12.93
C ALA A 276 -22.51 -36.31 13.94
N LEU A 277 -22.69 -35.52 14.99
CA LEU A 277 -21.75 -35.48 16.11
C LEU A 277 -21.78 -36.81 16.85
N VAL A 278 -20.61 -37.38 17.10
CA VAL A 278 -20.47 -38.61 17.87
C VAL A 278 -20.32 -38.21 19.33
N THR A 279 -21.13 -38.81 20.20
CA THR A 279 -20.99 -38.66 21.65
C THR A 279 -19.63 -39.20 22.09
N GLY A 280 -18.93 -38.41 22.89
CA GLY A 280 -17.54 -38.64 23.25
C GLY A 280 -16.80 -37.32 23.16
N SER A 281 -15.87 -37.05 24.05
CA SER A 281 -15.03 -35.87 23.92
C SER A 281 -13.71 -36.26 23.28
N THR A 282 -13.00 -35.29 22.68
CA THR A 282 -11.55 -35.44 22.58
C THR A 282 -10.92 -35.47 23.97
N CYS A 283 -11.53 -34.88 24.98
CA CYS A 283 -11.05 -34.89 26.36
C CYS A 283 -11.22 -36.24 27.03
N GLU A 284 -10.14 -36.74 27.60
CA GLU A 284 -10.12 -37.87 28.52
C GLU A 284 -10.34 -37.40 29.96
N ASP A 285 -10.53 -38.35 30.89
CA ASP A 285 -10.76 -38.06 32.30
C ASP A 285 -9.56 -37.39 33.00
N ASP A 286 -8.36 -37.56 32.44
CA ASP A 286 -7.11 -36.95 32.89
C ASP A 286 -6.84 -35.54 32.32
N CYS A 287 -7.87 -34.93 31.71
CA CYS A 287 -7.82 -33.60 31.08
C CYS A 287 -6.93 -33.52 29.83
N THR A 288 -6.49 -34.65 29.27
CA THR A 288 -5.76 -34.68 28.00
C THR A 288 -6.67 -34.89 26.80
N TYR A 289 -6.17 -34.73 25.58
CA TYR A 289 -6.90 -35.19 24.40
C TYR A 289 -6.60 -36.66 24.09
N ALA A 290 -7.58 -37.40 23.58
CA ALA A 290 -7.48 -38.79 23.13
C ALA A 290 -6.37 -39.05 22.10
N MET A 291 -5.90 -37.98 21.44
CA MET A 291 -4.84 -38.03 20.42
C MET A 291 -3.47 -37.57 20.94
N ASP A 292 -3.38 -37.07 22.17
CA ASP A 292 -2.14 -36.62 22.78
C ASP A 292 -2.02 -37.05 24.25
N SER A 293 -1.08 -36.45 24.97
CA SER A 293 -0.89 -36.68 26.41
C SER A 293 -0.58 -35.34 27.10
N ILE A 294 -1.24 -34.30 26.60
CA ILE A 294 -1.06 -32.91 27.00
C ILE A 294 -2.39 -32.46 27.61
N ILE A 295 -2.32 -31.83 28.78
CA ILE A 295 -3.48 -31.27 29.47
C ILE A 295 -3.94 -30.02 28.74
N HIS A 296 -5.25 -29.92 28.52
CA HIS A 296 -5.89 -28.77 27.88
C HIS A 296 -6.89 -28.16 28.86
N GLU A 297 -6.79 -26.86 29.12
CA GLU A 297 -7.68 -26.19 30.08
C GLU A 297 -9.16 -26.27 29.68
N GLU A 298 -9.45 -26.34 28.38
CA GLU A 298 -10.80 -26.49 27.84
C GLU A 298 -11.46 -27.83 28.19
N CYS A 299 -10.69 -28.83 28.64
CA CYS A 299 -11.25 -30.10 29.12
C CYS A 299 -11.90 -30.01 30.50
N ASN A 300 -11.79 -28.87 31.20
CA ASN A 300 -12.35 -28.71 32.53
C ASN A 300 -13.88 -28.95 32.58
N GLY A 301 -14.30 -29.97 33.33
CA GLY A 301 -15.70 -30.38 33.47
C GLY A 301 -16.19 -31.30 32.35
N ILE A 302 -15.31 -31.76 31.46
CA ILE A 302 -15.64 -32.64 30.34
C ILE A 302 -15.14 -34.06 30.63
N ASN A 303 -15.98 -35.06 30.35
CA ASN A 303 -15.63 -36.50 30.44
C ASN A 303 -14.97 -36.93 31.77
N GLY A 304 -15.28 -36.27 32.89
CA GLY A 304 -14.72 -36.59 34.21
C GLY A 304 -13.49 -35.77 34.60
N CYS A 305 -12.86 -35.06 33.67
CA CYS A 305 -11.81 -34.10 33.97
C CYS A 305 -12.35 -32.96 34.85
N SER A 306 -11.63 -32.64 35.92
CA SER A 306 -11.91 -31.46 36.73
C SER A 306 -10.62 -30.92 37.35
N PHE A 307 -10.36 -29.62 37.15
CA PHE A 307 -9.27 -28.94 37.84
C PHE A 307 -9.75 -28.45 39.22
N ASN A 308 -8.81 -28.27 40.14
CA ASN A 308 -9.11 -27.75 41.48
C ASN A 308 -9.82 -26.37 41.44
N ASP A 309 -9.43 -25.52 40.49
CA ASP A 309 -10.01 -24.21 40.22
C ASP A 309 -9.55 -23.71 38.83
N THR A 310 -10.03 -22.53 38.43
CA THR A 310 -9.68 -21.92 37.14
C THR A 310 -8.21 -21.54 37.03
N GLN A 311 -7.54 -21.19 38.13
CA GLN A 311 -6.11 -20.89 38.12
C GLN A 311 -5.30 -22.17 37.87
N ALA A 312 -5.72 -23.30 38.44
CA ALA A 312 -5.09 -24.61 38.22
C ALA A 312 -5.21 -25.04 36.76
N ALA A 313 -6.37 -24.84 36.13
CA ALA A 313 -6.56 -25.07 34.70
C ALA A 313 -5.58 -24.24 33.86
N LEU A 314 -5.54 -22.92 34.09
CA LEU A 314 -4.66 -21.98 33.38
C LEU A 314 -3.17 -22.30 33.51
N VAL A 315 -2.67 -22.63 34.71
CA VAL A 315 -1.22 -22.90 34.90
C VAL A 315 -0.80 -24.29 34.40
N CYS A 316 -1.76 -25.21 34.28
CA CYS A 316 -1.53 -26.57 33.83
C CYS A 316 -1.84 -26.79 32.35
N ASP A 317 -2.40 -25.79 31.67
CA ASP A 317 -2.57 -25.81 30.24
C ASP A 317 -1.24 -26.11 29.53
N LEU A 318 -1.29 -27.01 28.55
CA LEU A 318 -0.15 -27.54 27.80
C LEU A 318 0.92 -28.27 28.64
N ALA A 319 0.61 -28.69 29.87
CA ALA A 319 1.49 -29.55 30.68
C ALA A 319 1.19 -31.03 30.44
N GLN A 320 2.10 -31.94 30.82
CA GLN A 320 1.75 -33.37 30.90
C GLN A 320 1.25 -33.71 32.31
N PRO A 321 0.41 -34.75 32.46
CA PRO A 321 0.03 -35.27 33.79
C PRO A 321 1.25 -35.52 34.69
N GLY A 322 1.20 -35.03 35.93
CA GLY A 322 2.27 -35.15 36.93
C GLY A 322 3.32 -34.03 36.91
N TRP A 323 3.25 -33.07 35.98
CA TRP A 323 4.16 -31.93 35.98
C TRP A 323 3.88 -30.97 37.12
N ILE A 324 4.92 -30.46 37.78
CA ILE A 324 4.78 -29.46 38.85
C ILE A 324 4.92 -28.06 38.26
N ARG A 325 3.91 -27.21 38.46
CA ARG A 325 3.87 -25.81 38.03
C ARG A 325 3.77 -24.87 39.21
N ASP A 326 4.29 -23.66 39.06
CA ASP A 326 4.08 -22.60 40.04
C ASP A 326 2.63 -22.14 39.99
N TYR A 327 1.93 -22.26 41.12
CA TYR A 327 0.52 -21.90 41.25
C TYR A 327 0.34 -20.52 41.88
N SER A 328 1.16 -20.20 42.89
CA SER A 328 1.17 -18.89 43.55
C SER A 328 2.59 -18.53 44.05
N ALA A 329 2.70 -17.41 44.78
CA ALA A 329 3.97 -17.02 45.42
C ALA A 329 4.47 -18.09 46.40
N THR A 330 3.56 -18.81 47.07
CA THR A 330 3.88 -19.79 48.12
C THR A 330 3.52 -21.22 47.76
N GLN A 331 2.79 -21.46 46.66
CA GLN A 331 2.28 -22.77 46.29
C GLN A 331 2.68 -23.21 44.87
N GLN A 332 2.70 -24.52 44.68
CA GLN A 332 2.84 -25.23 43.42
C GLN A 332 1.63 -26.15 43.22
N VAL A 333 1.38 -26.58 41.99
CA VAL A 333 0.33 -27.56 41.67
C VAL A 333 0.93 -28.65 40.80
N GLU A 334 0.48 -29.89 41.03
CA GLU A 334 0.77 -31.03 40.17
C GLU A 334 -0.35 -31.15 39.14
N CYS A 335 -0.01 -30.99 37.87
CA CYS A 335 -1.00 -30.92 36.79
C CYS A 335 -1.68 -32.26 36.53
N GLY A 336 -3.00 -32.20 36.34
CA GLY A 336 -3.92 -33.34 36.39
C GLY A 336 -4.80 -33.23 37.63
N GLU A 337 -4.81 -34.24 38.49
CA GLU A 337 -5.67 -34.29 39.68
C GLU A 337 -5.07 -33.67 40.96
N GLY A 338 -3.91 -32.99 40.87
CA GLY A 338 -3.22 -32.45 42.05
C GLY A 338 -3.85 -31.17 42.60
N ALA A 339 -4.19 -31.15 43.89
CA ALA A 339 -4.52 -29.91 44.59
C ALA A 339 -3.25 -29.05 44.82
N PRO A 340 -3.34 -27.70 44.79
CA PRO A 340 -2.20 -26.84 45.09
C PRO A 340 -1.59 -27.14 46.46
N PHE A 341 -0.26 -27.25 46.52
CA PHE A 341 0.52 -27.56 47.72
C PHE A 341 1.61 -26.51 47.97
N ASP A 342 2.05 -26.34 49.22
CA ASP A 342 3.07 -25.37 49.58
C ASP A 342 4.43 -25.70 48.92
N LYS A 343 5.09 -24.66 48.39
CA LYS A 343 6.44 -24.77 47.83
C LYS A 343 7.37 -25.39 48.87
N VAL A 344 8.01 -26.50 48.48
CA VAL A 344 9.01 -27.14 49.34
C VAL A 344 10.25 -26.25 49.37
N GLU A 345 10.40 -25.44 50.42
CA GLU A 345 11.67 -24.77 50.69
C GLU A 345 12.75 -25.82 50.93
N VAL A 346 13.76 -25.87 50.05
CA VAL A 346 14.97 -26.67 50.28
C VAL A 346 15.77 -25.98 51.39
N LYS A 347 15.52 -26.36 52.63
CA LYS A 347 16.19 -25.77 53.81
C LYS A 347 17.65 -26.20 53.95
N ALA A 348 18.07 -27.26 53.26
CA ALA A 348 19.45 -27.70 53.22
C ALA A 348 19.71 -28.58 51.99
N THR A 349 20.78 -28.29 51.27
CA THR A 349 21.30 -29.12 50.17
C THR A 349 22.60 -29.76 50.62
N VAL A 350 22.73 -31.09 50.44
CA VAL A 350 23.98 -31.82 50.69
C VAL A 350 24.50 -32.33 49.34
N THR A 351 25.67 -31.86 48.93
CA THR A 351 26.33 -32.26 47.67
C THR A 351 27.61 -33.02 47.99
N CYS A 352 27.75 -34.23 47.45
CA CYS A 352 28.93 -35.08 47.66
C CYS A 352 29.75 -35.18 46.37
N ALA A 353 31.09 -35.14 46.48
CA ALA A 353 32.01 -35.21 45.33
C ALA A 353 32.11 -36.61 44.69
N LYS A 354 31.58 -37.65 45.37
CA LYS A 354 31.43 -39.03 44.88
C LYS A 354 30.00 -39.49 45.21
N GLU A 355 29.45 -40.44 44.45
CA GLU A 355 28.05 -40.90 44.52
C GLU A 355 27.59 -41.52 45.86
N ASN A 356 28.41 -41.46 46.92
CA ASN A 356 28.11 -42.06 48.22
C ASN A 356 27.36 -41.07 49.13
N LEU A 357 26.09 -40.80 48.80
CA LEU A 357 25.18 -40.11 49.71
C LEU A 357 24.45 -41.14 50.59
N ILE A 358 24.74 -41.15 51.89
CA ILE A 358 24.00 -42.00 52.84
C ILE A 358 22.93 -41.16 53.52
N LYS A 359 21.66 -41.52 53.32
CA LYS A 359 20.48 -40.86 53.91
C LYS A 359 19.83 -41.76 54.95
N THR A 360 19.76 -41.29 56.20
CA THR A 360 19.01 -41.95 57.28
C THR A 360 17.89 -41.05 57.76
N THR A 361 16.71 -41.64 57.95
CA THR A 361 15.56 -40.94 58.52
C THR A 361 15.22 -41.50 59.90
N ARG A 362 14.98 -40.61 60.87
CA ARG A 362 14.54 -40.95 62.23
C ARG A 362 13.42 -39.99 62.65
N VAL A 363 12.57 -40.43 63.58
CA VAL A 363 11.59 -39.55 64.22
C VAL A 363 12.15 -39.18 65.59
N VAL A 364 12.19 -37.89 65.91
CA VAL A 364 12.69 -37.35 67.17
C VAL A 364 11.66 -36.42 67.79
N ASN A 365 11.65 -36.31 69.12
CA ASN A 365 10.85 -35.31 69.80
C ASN A 365 11.66 -34.01 69.92
N TYR A 366 11.23 -32.95 69.22
CA TYR A 366 11.83 -31.62 69.29
C TYR A 366 10.80 -30.63 69.85
N GLN A 367 11.10 -30.03 70.99
CA GLN A 367 10.22 -29.06 71.67
C GLN A 367 8.79 -29.58 71.92
N GLY A 368 8.64 -30.86 72.25
CA GLY A 368 7.35 -31.48 72.54
C GLY A 368 6.56 -31.94 71.31
N ARG A 369 7.11 -31.81 70.10
CA ARG A 369 6.50 -32.30 68.86
C ARG A 369 7.35 -33.39 68.23
N LEU A 370 6.72 -34.45 67.74
CA LEU A 370 7.40 -35.47 66.94
C LEU A 370 7.72 -34.89 65.56
N VAL A 371 9.00 -34.83 65.22
CA VAL A 371 9.49 -34.34 63.93
C VAL A 371 10.35 -35.40 63.25
N LYS A 372 10.30 -35.44 61.92
CA LYS A 372 11.11 -36.34 61.09
C LYS A 372 12.46 -35.68 60.82
N ILE A 373 13.54 -36.21 61.40
CA ILE A 373 14.90 -35.77 61.10
C ILE A 373 15.49 -36.61 59.97
N ILE A 374 16.03 -35.93 58.97
CA ILE A 374 16.74 -36.54 57.84
C ILE A 374 18.21 -36.17 57.99
N VAL A 375 19.05 -37.19 58.20
CA VAL A 375 20.50 -37.03 58.26
C VAL A 375 21.06 -37.52 56.94
N ALA A 376 21.74 -36.63 56.22
CA ALA A 376 22.43 -36.93 54.97
C ALA A 376 23.93 -36.66 55.17
N VAL A 377 24.77 -37.67 54.88
CA VAL A 377 26.23 -37.57 55.00
C VAL A 377 26.89 -38.06 53.72
N CYS A 378 28.01 -37.43 53.36
CA CYS A 378 28.89 -37.91 52.30
C CYS A 378 29.82 -38.99 52.87
N GLY A 379 29.78 -40.18 52.27
CA GLY A 379 30.56 -41.36 52.68
C GLY A 379 31.88 -41.54 51.94
#